data_AF-A0A920L6S4-F1
#
_entry.id   AF-A0A920L6S4-F1
#
_cell.length_a   1.000
_cell.length_b   1.000
_cell.length_c   1.000
_cell.angle_alpha   90.00
_cell.angle_beta   90.00
_cell.angle_gamma   90.00
#
_symmetry.space_group_name_H-M   'P 1'
#
loop_
_entity.id
_entity.type
_entity.pdbx_description
1 polymer ?
#
loop_
_entity_poly.entity_id
_entity_poly.type
_entity_poly.pdbx_seq_one_letter_code
_entity_poly.pdbx_strand_id
1 'polypeptide(L)'
;MISVTLLCVVIISYFHYNQLPIYNLDLALKFIKNSTQKEDFKSLAEKLGYSEDDKLLVIHADDLGLEESVNSTSFESLKKNTVSSASVIMTTEILMK
;
A
#
# COMPACT_ATOMS: atom_id res chain seq x y z
N MET A 1 -25.62 -15.15 -25.47
CA MET A 1 -24.61 -14.09 -25.72
C MET A 1 -24.88 -12.83 -24.92
N ILE A 2 -26.04 -12.16 -25.06
CA ILE A 2 -26.37 -10.91 -24.35
C ILE A 2 -26.25 -11.00 -22.81
N SER A 3 -26.69 -12.12 -22.21
CA SER A 3 -26.63 -12.31 -20.75
C SER A 3 -25.19 -12.33 -20.19
N VAL A 4 -24.25 -12.96 -20.91
CA VAL A 4 -22.85 -13.04 -20.48
C VAL A 4 -22.18 -11.67 -20.57
N THR A 5 -22.46 -10.92 -21.63
CA THR A 5 -21.94 -9.56 -21.80
C THR A 5 -22.45 -8.62 -20.71
N LEU A 6 -23.74 -8.70 -20.36
CA LEU A 6 -24.32 -7.90 -19.27
C LEU A 6 -23.66 -8.21 -17.93
N LEU A 7 -23.42 -9.49 -17.64
CA LEU A 7 -22.75 -9.92 -16.41
C LEU A 7 -21.32 -9.37 -16.34
N CYS A 8 -20.57 -9.43 -17.43
CA CYS A 8 -19.21 -8.86 -17.48
C CYS A 8 -19.22 -7.35 -17.24
N VAL A 9 -20.18 -6.60 -17.82
CA VAL A 9 -20.30 -5.15 -17.62
C VAL A 9 -20.62 -4.82 -16.16
N VAL A 10 -21.52 -5.57 -15.52
CA VAL A 10 -21.87 -5.38 -14.10
C VAL A 10 -20.66 -5.63 -13.21
N ILE A 11 -19.90 -6.70 -13.46
CA ILE A 11 -18.68 -7.02 -12.70
C ILE A 11 -17.64 -5.90 -12.89
N ILE A 12 -17.34 -5.49 -14.11
CA ILE A 12 -16.36 -4.42 -14.37
C ILE A 12 -16.80 -3.10 -13.72
N SER A 13 -18.09 -2.77 -13.79
CA SER A 13 -18.65 -1.57 -13.16
C SER A 13 -18.52 -1.60 -11.64
N TYR A 14 -18.73 -2.76 -11.02
CA TYR A 14 -18.54 -2.95 -9.57
C TYR A 14 -17.08 -2.71 -9.16
N PHE A 15 -16.11 -3.25 -9.90
CA PHE A 15 -14.69 -3.02 -9.60
C PHE A 15 -14.29 -1.56 -9.81
N HIS A 16 -14.78 -0.93 -10.88
CA HIS A 16 -14.51 0.49 -11.16
C HIS A 16 -15.08 1.40 -10.08
N TYR A 17 -16.32 1.15 -9.64
CA TYR A 17 -16.96 1.91 -8.57
C TYR A 17 -16.19 1.84 -7.25
N ASN A 18 -15.69 0.65 -6.90
CA ASN A 18 -14.92 0.42 -5.67
C ASN A 18 -13.42 0.77 -5.82
N GLN A 19 -13.00 1.35 -6.95
CA GLN A 19 -11.60 1.68 -7.26
C GLN A 19 -10.65 0.48 -7.08
N LEU A 20 -11.16 -0.73 -7.30
CA LEU A 20 -10.40 -1.97 -7.12
C LEU A 20 -9.54 -2.22 -8.36
N PRO A 21 -8.22 -2.45 -8.18
CA PRO A 21 -7.35 -2.72 -9.31
C PRO A 21 -7.65 -4.08 -9.94
N ILE A 22 -7.87 -4.10 -11.25
CA ILE A 22 -8.11 -5.34 -12.02
C ILE A 22 -6.84 -5.67 -12.82
N TYR A 23 -5.81 -6.14 -12.12
CA TYR A 23 -4.56 -6.54 -12.79
C TYR A 23 -4.61 -7.98 -13.33
N ASN A 24 -5.30 -8.89 -12.64
CA ASN A 24 -5.49 -10.28 -13.05
C ASN A 24 -6.77 -10.88 -12.46
N LEU A 25 -7.21 -12.02 -13.01
CA LEU A 25 -8.45 -12.70 -12.57
C LEU A 25 -8.35 -13.25 -11.14
N ASP A 26 -7.18 -13.73 -10.72
CA ASP A 26 -6.98 -14.26 -9.38
C ASP A 26 -7.18 -13.19 -8.30
N LEU A 27 -6.69 -11.96 -8.54
CA LEU A 27 -6.88 -10.83 -7.64
C LEU A 27 -8.34 -10.40 -7.60
N ALA A 28 -9.02 -10.35 -8.75
CA ALA A 28 -10.45 -10.05 -8.80
C ALA A 28 -11.27 -11.06 -7.99
N LEU A 29 -10.96 -12.36 -8.10
CA LEU A 29 -11.61 -13.40 -7.30
C LEU A 29 -11.34 -13.25 -5.81
N LYS A 30 -10.11 -12.88 -5.40
CA LYS A 30 -9.78 -12.61 -3.99
C LYS A 30 -10.59 -11.46 -3.41
N PHE A 31 -10.81 -10.39 -4.20
CA PHE A 31 -11.64 -9.26 -3.79
C PHE A 31 -13.12 -9.64 -3.68
N ILE A 32 -13.67 -10.37 -4.65
CA ILE A 32 -15.07 -10.85 -4.61
C ILE A 32 -15.28 -11.78 -3.40
N LYS A 33 -14.31 -12.66 -3.12
CA LYS A 33 -14.35 -13.60 -1.99
C LYS A 33 -14.06 -12.92 -0.64
N ASN A 34 -13.72 -11.62 -0.64
CA ASN A 34 -13.29 -10.85 0.53
C ASN A 34 -12.18 -11.56 1.34
N SER A 35 -11.28 -12.26 0.65
CA SER A 35 -10.17 -13.01 1.24
C SER A 35 -8.85 -12.23 1.12
N THR A 36 -8.94 -10.90 1.02
CA THR A 36 -7.77 -10.04 1.15
C THR A 36 -7.15 -10.27 2.53
N GLN A 37 -5.82 -10.26 2.61
CA GLN A 37 -5.15 -10.39 3.90
C GLN A 37 -5.61 -9.22 4.76
N LYS A 38 -6.35 -9.52 5.83
CA LYS A 38 -6.57 -8.57 6.91
C LYS A 38 -5.26 -8.49 7.66
N GLU A 39 -4.62 -7.32 7.63
CA GLU A 39 -3.45 -7.07 8.46
C GLU A 39 -3.88 -7.19 9.93
N ASP A 40 -3.35 -8.21 10.61
CA ASP A 40 -3.54 -8.38 12.03
C ASP A 40 -2.49 -7.54 12.78
N PHE A 41 -2.81 -6.25 12.92
CA PHE A 41 -1.97 -5.28 13.61
C PHE A 41 -1.69 -5.67 15.07
N LYS A 42 -2.58 -6.42 15.73
CA LYS A 42 -2.36 -6.89 17.10
C LYS A 42 -1.19 -7.88 17.14
N SER A 43 -1.21 -8.87 16.25
CA SER A 43 -0.09 -9.82 16.11
C SER A 43 1.23 -9.15 15.70
N LEU A 44 1.16 -8.07 14.94
CA LEU A 44 2.34 -7.32 14.50
C LEU A 44 2.96 -6.53 15.65
N ALA A 45 2.14 -5.82 16.44
CA ALA A 45 2.60 -5.06 17.59
C ALA A 45 3.29 -5.98 18.62
N GLU A 46 2.70 -7.14 18.91
CA GLU A 46 3.28 -8.15 19.79
C GLU A 46 4.64 -8.66 19.27
N LYS A 47 4.76 -8.95 17.97
CA LYS A 47 6.02 -9.36 17.34
C LYS A 47 7.11 -8.28 17.39
N LEU A 48 6.71 -7.01 17.41
CA LEU A 48 7.62 -5.87 17.58
C LEU A 48 7.97 -5.60 19.05
N GLY A 49 7.40 -6.36 20.00
CA GLY A 49 7.68 -6.27 21.42
C GLY A 49 6.81 -5.27 22.19
N TYR A 50 5.72 -4.77 21.58
CA TYR A 50 4.77 -3.87 22.23
C TYR A 50 3.66 -4.66 22.94
N SER A 51 3.18 -4.11 24.06
CA SER A 51 2.04 -4.64 24.79
C SER A 51 0.70 -4.23 24.15
N GLU A 52 -0.40 -4.88 24.54
CA GLU A 52 -1.74 -4.56 24.05
C GLU A 52 -2.19 -3.12 24.40
N ASP A 53 -1.68 -2.57 25.50
CA ASP A 53 -2.02 -1.23 25.98
C ASP A 53 -1.09 -0.13 25.42
N ASP A 54 0.00 -0.52 24.74
CA ASP A 54 0.93 0.44 24.14
C ASP A 54 0.30 1.13 22.94
N LYS A 55 0.47 2.45 22.87
CA LYS A 55 0.07 3.24 21.69
C LYS A 55 1.26 3.39 20.75
N LEU A 56 1.21 2.70 19.61
CA LEU A 56 2.23 2.81 18.58
C LEU A 56 1.98 4.03 17.69
N LEU A 57 2.93 4.97 17.66
CA LEU A 57 2.97 6.07 16.69
C LEU A 57 4.09 5.81 15.68
N VAL A 58 3.72 5.50 14.44
CA VAL A 58 4.68 5.37 13.33
C VAL A 58 4.74 6.68 12.59
N ILE A 59 5.92 7.31 12.57
CA ILE A 59 6.19 8.51 11.78
C ILE A 59 7.18 8.14 10.69
N HIS A 60 6.72 8.22 9.44
CA HIS A 60 7.44 7.82 8.24
C HIS A 60 7.50 8.99 7.27
N ALA A 61 8.66 9.21 6.65
CA ALA A 61 8.79 10.17 5.56
C ALA A 61 8.54 9.47 4.23
N ASP A 62 7.39 9.77 3.60
CA ASP A 62 7.08 9.26 2.26
C ASP A 62 7.80 10.08 1.17
N ASP A 63 7.91 9.51 -0.03
CA ASP A 63 8.39 10.19 -1.25
C ASP A 63 9.82 10.74 -1.22
N LEU A 64 10.74 10.14 -0.45
CA LEU A 64 12.15 10.54 -0.49
C LEU A 64 12.72 10.28 -1.90
N GLY A 65 13.20 11.32 -2.56
CA GLY A 65 13.71 11.28 -3.94
C GLY A 65 12.77 11.92 -4.97
N LEU A 66 11.56 12.36 -4.59
CA LEU A 66 10.59 12.97 -5.50
C LEU A 66 10.89 14.46 -5.82
N GLU A 67 11.18 15.26 -4.79
CA GLU A 67 11.30 16.73 -4.90
C GLU A 67 12.34 17.30 -3.93
N GLU A 68 12.97 18.42 -4.27
CA GLU A 68 14.06 19.02 -3.46
C GLU A 68 13.61 19.38 -2.04
N SER A 69 12.44 20.01 -1.91
CA SER A 69 11.89 20.43 -0.61
C SER A 69 11.55 19.24 0.30
N VAL A 70 10.99 18.19 -0.29
CA VAL A 70 10.68 16.92 0.40
C VAL A 70 11.98 16.26 0.83
N ASN A 71 12.96 16.15 -0.06
CA ASN A 71 14.25 15.54 0.23
C ASN A 71 14.96 16.23 1.39
N SER A 72 15.07 17.56 1.36
CA SER A 72 15.70 18.32 2.44
C SER A 72 15.01 18.08 3.78
N THR A 73 13.67 18.09 3.80
CA THR A 73 12.89 17.88 5.02
C THR A 73 13.02 16.46 5.55
N SER A 74 12.98 15.46 4.67
CA SER A 74 13.13 14.04 5.01
C SER A 74 14.52 13.75 5.59
N PHE A 75 15.60 14.27 4.98
CA PHE A 75 16.95 14.11 5.52
C PHE A 75 17.13 14.81 6.87
N GLU A 76 16.63 16.03 7.04
CA GLU A 76 16.67 16.72 8.32
C GLU A 76 15.89 15.98 9.41
N SER A 77 14.72 15.44 9.06
CA SER A 77 13.88 14.68 9.98
C SER A 77 14.55 13.37 10.42
N LEU A 78 15.23 12.68 9.50
CA LEU A 78 16.02 11.48 9.80
C LEU A 78 17.21 11.81 10.72
N LYS A 79 17.98 12.86 10.41
CA LYS A 79 19.12 13.30 11.24
C LYS A 79 18.70 13.69 12.66
N LYS A 80 17.54 14.34 12.79
CA LYS A 80 16.98 14.76 14.08
C LYS A 80 16.21 13.64 14.79
N ASN A 81 16.15 12.43 14.22
CA ASN A 81 15.35 11.31 14.71
C ASN A 81 13.86 11.66 14.91
N THR A 82 13.35 12.65 14.17
CA THR A 82 11.92 13.02 14.16
C THR A 82 11.11 12.00 13.38
N VAL A 83 11.73 11.36 12.38
CA VAL A 83 11.25 10.13 11.74
C VAL A 83 12.31 9.05 11.89
N SER A 84 11.89 7.79 11.95
CA SER A 84 12.78 6.63 12.09
C SER A 84 12.99 5.86 10.78
N SER A 85 12.18 6.15 9.76
CA SER A 85 12.18 5.46 8.47
C SER A 85 11.68 6.38 7.35
N ALA A 86 12.07 6.04 6.12
CA ALA A 86 11.64 6.73 4.91
C ALA A 86 11.53 5.75 3.73
N SER A 87 10.61 6.01 2.79
CA SER A 87 10.47 5.30 1.52
C SER A 87 11.17 6.10 0.43
N VAL A 88 12.03 5.45 -0.36
CA VAL A 88 12.76 6.11 -1.45
C VAL A 88 12.10 5.82 -2.78
N ILE A 89 11.68 6.86 -3.49
CA ILE A 89 11.38 6.81 -4.92
C ILE A 89 12.71 7.02 -5.65
N MET A 90 13.18 5.95 -6.28
CA MET A 90 14.36 5.98 -7.11
C MET A 90 13.98 5.47 -8.50
N THR A 91 14.49 6.12 -9.54
CA THR A 91 14.48 5.55 -10.88
C THR A 91 15.30 4.28 -10.86
N THR A 92 14.63 3.14 -11.01
CA THR A 92 15.33 1.88 -11.26
C THR A 92 15.83 1.90 -12.70
N GLU A 93 17.12 1.62 -12.91
CA GLU A 93 17.55 1.13 -14.21
C GLU A 93 16.90 -0.25 -14.38
N ILE A 94 15.71 -0.31 -14.97
CA ILE A 94 15.15 -1.58 -15.41
C ILE A 94 16.19 -2.19 -16.33
N LEU A 95 16.76 -3.33 -15.93
CA LEU A 95 16.88 -4.58 -16.70
C LEU A 95 16.56 -4.43 -18.21
N MET A 96 17.25 -3.53 -18.91
CA MET A 96 17.27 -3.40 -20.36
C MET A 96 18.47 -4.21 -20.84
N LYS A 97 18.37 -5.52 -20.64
CA LYS A 97 19.16 -6.48 -21.37
C LYS A 97 18.24 -7.55 -21.93
#